data_AF-X1IEZ2-F1
#
_entry.id   AF-X1IEZ2-F1
#
_cell.length_a   1.000
_cell.length_b   1.000
_cell.length_c   1.000
_cell.angle_alpha   90.00
_cell.angle_beta   90.00
_cell.angle_gamma   90.00
#
_symmetry.space_group_name_H-M   'P 1'
#
loop_
_entity.id
_entity.type
_entity.pdbx_description
1 polymer ?
#
loop_
_entity_poly.entity_id
_entity_poly.type
_entity_poly.pdbx_seq_one_letter_code
_entity_poly.pdbx_strand_id
1 'polypeptide(L)'
;SPSTYRHSMEYFDRRLVIEAAQELARARWPVILVGSGTVASGACEDLRDLAEMLSIPVATTPKAKGAFPENHPLALGVLGLCGSPLAERYIKSSETDLLLVVGASLNQITTMSWDPQLAPSKCLIHINIDPVEIGKNYQADIPLIGDAGTIINEISFRILRNLVEQKEKRKGREEKIARLRREVGMYIEPEKTRSDSVPVKPQRMVKELEEALPKDAILFVDTGNHICWAIHYMEFRRPDAFISAFGMLTMGYASAAVVGGKLAAG
;
A
#
# COMPACT_ATOMS: atom_id res chain seq x y z
N SER A 1 18.01 3.03 21.44
CA SER A 1 17.23 2.14 20.56
C SER A 1 16.70 2.95 19.38
N PRO A 2 16.52 2.40 18.17
CA PRO A 2 15.76 3.09 17.11
C PRO A 2 14.37 3.58 17.58
N SER A 3 13.78 2.92 18.60
CA SER A 3 12.52 3.35 19.22
C SER A 3 12.61 4.64 20.05
N THR A 4 13.79 5.08 20.50
CA THR A 4 13.97 6.29 21.32
C THR A 4 14.17 7.58 20.50
N TYR A 5 14.25 7.49 19.16
CA TYR A 5 14.44 8.67 18.29
C TYR A 5 13.15 9.11 17.57
N ARG A 6 12.06 8.35 17.73
CA ARG A 6 10.77 8.72 17.14
C ARG A 6 10.06 9.71 18.05
N HIS A 7 9.98 10.96 17.62
CA HIS A 7 9.05 11.91 18.22
C HIS A 7 7.64 11.53 17.75
N SER A 8 6.78 11.04 18.65
CA SER A 8 5.35 10.94 18.35
C SER A 8 4.79 12.35 18.27
N MET A 9 4.24 12.72 17.11
CA MET A 9 3.38 13.89 17.02
C MET A 9 1.96 13.44 17.37
N GLU A 10 1.51 13.78 18.57
CA GLU A 10 0.16 13.45 19.05
C GLU A 10 -0.91 14.48 18.62
N TYR A 11 -0.52 15.51 17.88
CA TYR A 11 -1.43 16.57 17.45
C TYR A 11 -2.06 16.22 16.10
N PHE A 12 -3.36 15.94 16.13
CA PHE A 12 -4.23 15.81 14.97
C PHE A 12 -5.57 16.49 15.26
N ASP A 13 -6.30 16.92 14.22
CA ASP A 13 -7.63 17.48 14.41
C ASP A 13 -8.64 16.38 14.74
N ARG A 14 -9.08 16.34 16.01
CA ARG A 14 -10.06 15.36 16.51
C ARG A 14 -11.38 15.39 15.75
N ARG A 15 -11.81 16.56 15.24
CA ARG A 15 -13.07 16.68 14.48
C ARG A 15 -12.93 15.97 13.14
N LEU A 16 -11.82 16.19 12.43
CA LEU A 16 -11.54 15.51 11.16
C LEU A 16 -11.37 13.99 11.36
N VAL A 17 -10.81 13.54 12.47
CA VAL A 17 -10.72 12.10 12.77
C VAL A 17 -12.09 11.48 13.04
N ILE A 18 -13.02 12.21 13.68
CA ILE A 18 -14.42 11.77 13.82
C ILE A 18 -15.07 11.63 12.45
N GLU A 19 -14.91 12.64 11.60
CA GLU A 19 -15.47 12.68 10.26
C GLU A 19 -14.91 11.54 9.40
N ALA A 20 -13.58 11.34 9.40
CA ALA A 20 -12.91 10.23 8.73
C ALA A 20 -13.46 8.87 9.16
N ALA A 21 -13.62 8.65 10.48
CA ALA A 21 -14.18 7.42 11.00
C ALA A 21 -15.64 7.19 10.55
N GLN A 22 -16.44 8.25 10.46
CA GLN A 22 -17.83 8.18 10.00
C GLN A 22 -17.91 7.87 8.50
N GLU A 23 -17.13 8.57 7.67
CA GLU A 23 -17.09 8.35 6.22
C GLU A 23 -16.56 6.96 5.88
N LEU A 24 -15.47 6.53 6.53
CA LEU A 24 -14.89 5.19 6.32
C LEU A 24 -15.89 4.08 6.69
N ALA A 25 -16.63 4.24 7.78
CA ALA A 25 -17.65 3.26 8.18
C ALA A 25 -18.83 3.22 7.19
N ARG A 26 -19.22 4.38 6.63
CA ARG A 26 -20.39 4.54 5.75
C ARG A 26 -20.13 4.22 4.28
N ALA A 27 -18.87 4.27 3.85
CA ALA A 27 -18.46 3.98 2.47
C ALA A 27 -18.97 2.63 2.01
N ARG A 28 -19.27 2.47 0.71
CA ARG A 28 -19.75 1.20 0.16
C ARG A 28 -18.60 0.38 -0.40
N TRP A 29 -17.73 1.02 -1.17
CA TRP A 29 -16.57 0.43 -1.83
C TRP A 29 -15.31 1.25 -1.51
N PRO A 30 -14.90 1.30 -0.23
CA PRO A 30 -13.65 1.95 0.15
C PRO A 30 -12.43 1.17 -0.33
N VAL A 31 -11.28 1.83 -0.35
CA VAL A 31 -9.95 1.23 -0.53
C VAL A 31 -8.92 2.00 0.30
N ILE A 32 -7.91 1.28 0.82
CA ILE A 32 -6.76 1.87 1.51
C ILE A 32 -5.56 1.85 0.57
N LEU A 33 -4.88 2.99 0.42
CA LEU A 33 -3.58 3.09 -0.24
C LEU A 33 -2.49 3.38 0.80
N VAL A 34 -1.62 2.40 1.01
CA VAL A 34 -0.54 2.45 2.00
C VAL A 34 0.74 2.99 1.37
N GLY A 35 1.25 4.09 1.91
CA GLY A 35 2.57 4.64 1.59
C GLY A 35 3.63 4.33 2.63
N SER A 36 4.88 4.70 2.31
CA SER A 36 6.04 4.41 3.15
C SER A 36 6.03 5.16 4.48
N GLY A 37 5.25 6.23 4.62
CA GLY A 37 5.03 6.90 5.90
C GLY A 37 4.35 6.01 6.93
N THR A 38 3.51 5.07 6.49
CA THR A 38 2.92 4.04 7.37
C THR A 38 3.98 3.10 7.94
N VAL A 39 4.91 2.66 7.08
CA VAL A 39 6.05 1.81 7.49
C VAL A 39 6.96 2.56 8.46
N ALA A 40 7.28 3.83 8.16
CA ALA A 40 8.10 4.67 9.01
C ALA A 40 7.47 4.90 10.39
N SER A 41 6.14 5.06 10.44
CA SER A 41 5.37 5.18 11.67
C SER A 41 5.32 3.87 12.48
N GLY A 42 5.44 2.71 11.83
CA GLY A 42 5.27 1.40 12.45
C GLY A 42 3.81 0.94 12.51
N ALA A 43 2.93 1.56 11.72
CA ALA A 43 1.47 1.39 11.78
C ALA A 43 0.93 0.27 10.87
N CYS A 44 1.78 -0.61 10.34
CA CYS A 44 1.36 -1.63 9.37
C CYS A 44 0.41 -2.66 9.99
N GLU A 45 0.64 -3.06 11.25
CA GLU A 45 -0.25 -3.98 11.97
C GLU A 45 -1.58 -3.31 12.31
N ASP A 46 -1.55 -2.11 12.89
CA ASP A 46 -2.77 -1.33 13.20
C ASP A 46 -3.63 -1.09 11.94
N LEU A 47 -2.99 -0.80 10.80
CA LEU A 47 -3.68 -0.63 9.51
C LEU A 47 -4.27 -1.95 9.00
N ARG A 48 -3.59 -3.07 9.20
CA ARG A 48 -4.14 -4.39 8.87
C ARG A 48 -5.39 -4.68 9.68
N ASP A 49 -5.34 -4.44 10.99
CA ASP A 49 -6.46 -4.69 11.88
C ASP A 49 -7.67 -3.80 11.51
N LEU A 50 -7.44 -2.54 11.13
CA LEU A 50 -8.48 -1.66 10.58
C LEU A 50 -9.06 -2.20 9.27
N ALA A 51 -8.21 -2.65 8.35
CA ALA A 51 -8.63 -3.20 7.06
C ALA A 51 -9.48 -4.46 7.23
N GLU A 52 -9.08 -5.37 8.12
CA GLU A 52 -9.81 -6.60 8.45
C GLU A 52 -11.14 -6.29 9.16
N MET A 53 -11.12 -5.39 10.15
CA MET A 53 -12.32 -4.96 10.88
C MET A 53 -13.44 -4.48 9.95
N LEU A 54 -13.07 -3.84 8.84
CA LEU A 54 -13.98 -3.23 7.90
C LEU A 54 -14.08 -3.96 6.55
N SER A 55 -13.36 -5.07 6.37
CA SER A 55 -13.20 -5.77 5.09
C SER A 55 -12.85 -4.81 3.93
N ILE A 56 -11.90 -3.91 4.15
CA ILE A 56 -11.48 -2.90 3.16
C ILE A 56 -10.26 -3.43 2.39
N PRO A 57 -10.29 -3.46 1.05
CA PRO A 57 -9.14 -3.84 0.26
C PRO A 57 -7.99 -2.85 0.41
N VAL A 58 -6.76 -3.36 0.32
CA VAL A 58 -5.54 -2.59 0.56
C VAL A 58 -4.61 -2.71 -0.64
N ALA A 59 -4.21 -1.56 -1.19
CA ALA A 59 -3.11 -1.44 -2.13
C ALA A 59 -1.92 -0.75 -1.45
N THR A 60 -0.71 -0.96 -1.97
CA THR A 60 0.49 -0.26 -1.51
C THR A 60 1.07 0.59 -2.63
N THR A 61 1.79 1.66 -2.28
CA THR A 61 2.68 2.30 -3.26
C THR A 61 3.88 1.40 -3.55
N PRO A 62 4.65 1.63 -4.64
CA PRO A 62 5.83 0.81 -4.93
C PRO A 62 6.87 0.84 -3.81
N LYS A 63 7.01 2.00 -3.13
CA LYS A 63 7.92 2.18 -1.99
C LYS A 63 7.44 1.49 -0.70
N ALA A 64 6.16 1.15 -0.63
CA ALA A 64 5.55 0.48 0.52
C ALA A 64 5.20 -0.98 0.23
N LYS A 65 5.77 -1.57 -0.85
CA LYS A 65 5.58 -2.98 -1.17
C LYS A 65 5.92 -3.86 0.04
N GLY A 66 5.04 -4.83 0.34
CA GLY A 66 5.14 -5.67 1.54
C GLY A 66 4.61 -5.05 2.84
N ALA A 67 4.22 -3.76 2.87
CA ALA A 67 3.64 -3.13 4.06
C ALA A 67 2.27 -3.71 4.45
N PHE A 68 1.58 -4.31 3.49
CA PHE A 68 0.44 -5.18 3.71
C PHE A 68 0.75 -6.54 3.05
N PRO A 69 0.53 -7.69 3.72
CA PRO A 69 0.92 -8.98 3.15
C PRO A 69 0.24 -9.24 1.81
N GLU A 70 1.01 -9.44 0.74
CA GLU A 70 0.45 -9.53 -0.62
C GLU A 70 -0.38 -10.78 -0.89
N ASN A 71 -0.23 -11.82 -0.06
CA ASN A 71 -1.06 -13.02 -0.09
C ASN A 71 -2.38 -12.88 0.69
N HIS A 72 -2.61 -11.75 1.36
CA HIS A 72 -3.82 -11.54 2.14
C HIS A 72 -5.06 -11.40 1.21
N PRO A 73 -6.24 -11.94 1.57
CA PRO A 73 -7.44 -11.86 0.72
C PRO A 73 -7.83 -10.43 0.29
N LEU A 74 -7.59 -9.45 1.17
CA LEU A 74 -7.84 -8.02 0.92
C LEU A 74 -6.71 -7.31 0.13
N ALA A 75 -5.59 -7.97 -0.17
CA ALA A 75 -4.46 -7.34 -0.83
C ALA A 75 -4.70 -7.15 -2.34
N LEU A 76 -4.78 -5.90 -2.80
CA LEU A 76 -4.89 -5.57 -4.22
C LEU A 76 -3.52 -5.56 -4.93
N GLY A 77 -2.42 -5.56 -4.16
CA GLY A 77 -1.06 -5.42 -4.66
C GLY A 77 -0.60 -3.98 -4.75
N VAL A 78 0.44 -3.77 -5.55
CA VAL A 78 1.05 -2.44 -5.74
C VAL A 78 0.23 -1.60 -6.72
N LEU A 79 -0.06 -0.35 -6.38
CA LEU A 79 -0.56 0.66 -7.34
C LEU A 79 0.62 1.45 -7.90
N GLY A 80 0.59 1.74 -9.21
CA GLY A 80 1.56 2.63 -9.87
C GLY A 80 2.59 1.87 -10.71
N LEU A 81 3.84 2.33 -10.69
CA LEU A 81 4.94 1.79 -11.49
C LEU A 81 5.01 0.27 -11.42
N CYS A 82 4.74 -0.37 -12.56
CA CYS A 82 4.79 -1.83 -12.70
C CYS A 82 3.92 -2.57 -11.67
N GLY A 83 2.84 -1.92 -11.23
CA GLY A 83 1.90 -2.41 -10.23
C GLY A 83 0.94 -3.48 -10.75
N SER A 84 0.01 -3.86 -9.88
CA SER A 84 -0.98 -4.89 -10.13
C SER A 84 -2.16 -4.36 -10.96
N PRO A 85 -2.60 -5.10 -12.01
CA PRO A 85 -3.83 -4.79 -12.72
C PRO A 85 -5.06 -4.82 -11.79
N LEU A 86 -5.04 -5.64 -10.74
CA LEU A 86 -6.11 -5.70 -9.74
C LEU A 86 -6.22 -4.39 -8.96
N ALA A 87 -5.11 -3.86 -8.43
CA ALA A 87 -5.07 -2.58 -7.75
C ALA A 87 -5.55 -1.44 -8.65
N GLU A 88 -5.03 -1.37 -9.87
CA GLU A 88 -5.44 -0.36 -10.83
C GLU A 88 -6.95 -0.43 -11.13
N ARG A 89 -7.46 -1.63 -11.46
CA ARG A 89 -8.86 -1.83 -11.83
C ARG A 89 -9.82 -1.51 -10.69
N TYR A 90 -9.47 -1.88 -9.46
CA TYR A 90 -10.31 -1.58 -8.29
C TYR A 90 -10.29 -0.08 -8.01
N ILE A 91 -9.11 0.54 -7.88
CA ILE A 91 -9.00 1.94 -7.45
C ILE A 91 -9.59 2.89 -8.50
N LYS A 92 -9.34 2.66 -9.80
CA LYS A 92 -9.89 3.49 -10.89
C LYS A 92 -11.36 3.20 -11.21
N SER A 93 -12.00 2.28 -10.50
CA SER A 93 -13.42 1.99 -10.71
C SER A 93 -14.27 3.19 -10.30
N SER A 94 -15.26 3.54 -11.12
CA SER A 94 -16.26 4.56 -10.76
C SER A 94 -17.10 4.18 -9.54
N GLU A 95 -17.10 2.90 -9.14
CA GLU A 95 -17.77 2.44 -7.92
C GLU A 95 -16.98 2.75 -6.65
N THR A 96 -15.67 2.99 -6.75
CA THR A 96 -14.83 3.33 -5.59
C THR A 96 -15.26 4.68 -5.03
N ASP A 97 -15.87 4.65 -3.85
CA ASP A 97 -16.50 5.83 -3.27
C ASP A 97 -15.66 6.48 -2.18
N LEU A 98 -14.67 5.78 -1.64
CA LEU A 98 -13.73 6.34 -0.70
C LEU A 98 -12.31 5.80 -0.92
N LEU A 99 -11.33 6.70 -0.92
CA LEU A 99 -9.91 6.36 -0.91
C LEU A 99 -9.29 6.88 0.39
N LEU A 100 -8.77 5.98 1.22
CA LEU A 100 -7.98 6.32 2.40
C LEU A 100 -6.50 6.20 2.07
N VAL A 101 -5.82 7.33 1.95
CA VAL A 101 -4.37 7.40 1.69
C VAL A 101 -3.63 7.57 3.00
N VAL A 102 -2.70 6.66 3.31
CA VAL A 102 -1.96 6.68 4.58
C VAL A 102 -0.46 6.76 4.32
N GLY A 103 0.15 7.89 4.66
CA GLY A 103 1.60 8.08 4.58
C GLY A 103 2.16 8.03 3.15
N ALA A 104 1.37 8.41 2.14
CA ALA A 104 1.81 8.51 0.75
C ALA A 104 1.77 9.96 0.24
N SER A 105 2.70 10.31 -0.64
CA SER A 105 2.79 11.62 -1.31
C SER A 105 1.95 11.75 -2.58
N LEU A 106 1.34 10.64 -3.04
CA LEU A 106 0.60 10.57 -4.30
C LEU A 106 1.41 11.11 -5.50
N ASN A 107 2.71 10.78 -5.55
CA ASN A 107 3.60 11.21 -6.63
C ASN A 107 3.29 10.51 -7.96
N GLN A 108 3.82 11.06 -9.06
CA GLN A 108 3.63 10.56 -10.43
C GLN A 108 3.89 9.05 -10.63
N ILE A 109 4.84 8.48 -9.89
CA ILE A 109 5.21 7.06 -9.97
C ILE A 109 4.08 6.19 -9.41
N THR A 110 3.50 6.62 -8.29
CA THR A 110 2.39 5.91 -7.64
C THR A 110 1.09 6.14 -8.41
N THR A 111 0.87 7.36 -8.89
CA THR A 111 -0.42 7.81 -9.42
C THR A 111 -0.54 7.70 -10.93
N MET A 112 0.43 7.05 -11.58
CA MET A 112 0.43 6.82 -13.02
C MET A 112 0.30 8.13 -13.81
N SER A 113 1.18 9.08 -13.49
CA SER A 113 1.15 10.45 -14.05
C SER A 113 -0.08 11.26 -13.66
N TRP A 114 -0.45 11.22 -12.37
CA TRP A 114 -1.58 11.99 -11.81
C TRP A 114 -2.91 11.69 -12.50
N ASP A 115 -3.17 10.41 -12.74
CA ASP A 115 -4.42 9.97 -13.36
C ASP A 115 -5.63 10.42 -12.50
N PRO A 116 -6.56 11.22 -13.05
CA PRO A 116 -7.70 11.74 -12.31
C PRO A 116 -8.67 10.63 -11.87
N GLN A 117 -8.64 9.45 -12.50
CA GLN A 117 -9.48 8.32 -12.11
C GLN A 117 -9.11 7.74 -10.73
N LEU A 118 -7.97 8.14 -10.15
CA LEU A 118 -7.63 7.80 -8.77
C LEU A 118 -8.41 8.60 -7.74
N ALA A 119 -9.07 9.70 -8.14
CA ALA A 119 -9.97 10.41 -7.25
C ALA A 119 -11.25 9.57 -7.02
N PRO A 120 -11.60 9.27 -5.76
CA PRO A 120 -12.80 8.51 -5.45
C PRO A 120 -14.07 9.33 -5.77
N SER A 121 -15.20 8.64 -5.95
CA SER A 121 -16.46 9.31 -6.32
C SER A 121 -17.09 10.14 -5.20
N LYS A 122 -16.66 10.00 -3.94
CA LYS A 122 -17.21 10.78 -2.81
C LYS A 122 -16.20 11.39 -1.86
N CYS A 123 -15.21 10.63 -1.37
CA CYS A 123 -14.35 11.11 -0.29
C CYS A 123 -12.91 10.61 -0.40
N LEU A 124 -11.96 11.53 -0.47
CA LEU A 124 -10.53 11.29 -0.30
C LEU A 124 -10.10 11.70 1.11
N ILE A 125 -9.73 10.70 1.92
CA ILE A 125 -9.09 10.92 3.22
C ILE A 125 -7.58 10.80 3.01
N HIS A 126 -6.82 11.83 3.38
CA HIS A 126 -5.37 11.83 3.19
C HIS A 126 -4.65 12.09 4.51
N ILE A 127 -3.98 11.04 5.01
CA ILE A 127 -3.15 11.09 6.22
C ILE A 127 -1.69 11.26 5.81
N ASN A 128 -1.05 12.34 6.25
CA ASN A 128 0.39 12.54 6.06
C ASN A 128 0.98 13.37 7.20
N ILE A 129 2.23 13.09 7.57
CA ILE A 129 2.94 13.86 8.59
C ILE A 129 3.43 15.20 8.04
N ASP A 130 3.69 15.27 6.73
CA ASP A 130 4.09 16.49 6.05
C ASP A 130 2.86 17.19 5.45
N PRO A 131 2.49 18.39 5.95
CA PRO A 131 1.34 19.13 5.44
C PRO A 131 1.48 19.54 3.97
N VAL A 132 2.70 19.65 3.43
CA VAL A 132 2.94 20.02 2.02
C VAL A 132 2.48 18.94 1.06
N GLU A 133 2.33 17.70 1.52
CA GLU A 133 1.87 16.59 0.70
C GLU A 133 0.33 16.54 0.54
N ILE A 134 -0.39 17.17 1.46
CA ILE A 134 -1.86 17.18 1.49
C ILE A 134 -2.38 18.18 0.45
N GLY A 135 -3.30 17.76 -0.43
CA GLY A 135 -3.91 18.64 -1.43
C GLY A 135 -2.99 19.02 -2.60
N LYS A 136 -1.71 18.61 -2.59
CA LYS A 136 -0.72 18.98 -3.61
C LYS A 136 -1.05 18.43 -5.00
N ASN A 137 -1.49 17.18 -5.06
CA ASN A 137 -1.73 16.43 -6.29
C ASN A 137 -3.20 16.07 -6.49
N TYR A 138 -3.90 15.75 -5.40
CA TYR A 138 -5.31 15.43 -5.36
C TYR A 138 -5.92 16.20 -4.18
N GLN A 139 -7.06 16.85 -4.40
CA GLN A 139 -7.77 17.57 -3.35
C GLN A 139 -8.30 16.57 -2.31
N ALA A 140 -7.81 16.64 -1.09
CA ALA A 140 -8.33 15.84 0.02
C ALA A 140 -9.59 16.49 0.59
N ASP A 141 -10.65 15.70 0.75
CA ASP A 141 -11.87 16.13 1.44
C ASP A 141 -11.63 16.17 2.95
N ILE A 142 -10.90 15.18 3.47
CA ILE A 142 -10.53 15.09 4.88
C ILE A 142 -8.99 15.05 5.00
N PRO A 143 -8.35 16.22 5.17
CA PRO A 143 -6.90 16.34 5.34
C PRO A 143 -6.49 16.05 6.79
N LEU A 144 -5.75 14.97 7.03
CA LEU A 144 -5.30 14.58 8.37
C LEU A 144 -3.78 14.70 8.47
N ILE A 145 -3.33 15.76 9.13
CA ILE A 145 -1.90 16.01 9.36
C ILE A 145 -1.49 15.38 10.68
N GLY A 146 -0.52 14.45 10.64
CA GLY A 146 0.03 13.81 11.82
C GLY A 146 0.65 12.44 11.57
N ASP A 147 1.07 11.79 12.65
CA ASP A 147 1.61 10.43 12.61
C ASP A 147 0.54 9.41 12.19
N ALA A 148 0.89 8.51 11.26
CA ALA A 148 -0.04 7.55 10.69
C ALA A 148 -0.59 6.57 11.73
N GLY A 149 0.25 6.00 12.58
CA GLY A 149 -0.15 5.07 13.63
C GLY A 149 -1.10 5.70 14.63
N THR A 150 -0.77 6.91 15.07
CA THR A 150 -1.61 7.69 15.99
C THR A 150 -3.01 7.91 15.42
N ILE A 151 -3.11 8.37 14.17
CA ILE A 151 -4.39 8.66 13.53
C ILE A 151 -5.19 7.38 13.24
N ILE A 152 -4.54 6.32 12.74
CA ILE A 152 -5.21 5.04 12.44
C ILE A 152 -5.78 4.40 13.70
N ASN A 153 -5.05 4.46 14.82
CA ASN A 153 -5.52 3.95 16.11
C ASN A 153 -6.73 4.74 16.62
N GLU A 154 -6.71 6.07 16.51
CA GLU A 154 -7.86 6.90 16.90
C GLU A 154 -9.08 6.66 16.00
N ILE A 155 -8.90 6.55 14.67
CA ILE A 155 -9.98 6.17 13.74
C ILE A 155 -10.58 4.83 14.16
N SER A 156 -9.73 3.82 14.38
CA SER A 156 -10.15 2.47 14.76
C SER A 156 -10.95 2.48 16.06
N PHE A 157 -10.46 3.20 17.09
CA PHE A 157 -11.15 3.36 18.37
C PHE A 157 -12.54 3.98 18.19
N ARG A 158 -12.68 5.02 17.36
CA ARG A 158 -13.97 5.68 17.10
C ARG A 158 -14.95 4.80 16.34
N ILE A 159 -14.45 3.99 15.41
CA ILE A 159 -15.28 3.02 14.69
C ILE A 159 -15.75 1.92 15.63
N LEU A 160 -14.86 1.38 16.48
CA LEU A 160 -15.19 0.34 17.45
C LEU A 160 -16.32 0.76 18.39
N ARG A 161 -16.32 2.02 18.84
CA ARG A 161 -17.38 2.57 19.71
C ARG A 161 -18.76 2.65 19.05
N ASN A 162 -18.82 2.71 17.73
CA ASN A 162 -20.05 2.91 16.96
C ASN A 162 -20.40 1.70 16.05
N LEU A 163 -19.76 0.54 16.28
CA LEU A 163 -19.77 -0.62 15.38
C LEU A 163 -21.13 -1.31 15.21
N VAL A 164 -22.06 -1.10 16.16
CA VAL A 164 -23.29 -1.89 16.29
C VAL A 164 -24.23 -1.70 15.10
N GLU A 165 -24.14 -0.60 14.35
CA GLU A 165 -25.12 -0.24 13.31
C GLU A 165 -24.67 -0.51 11.85
N GLN A 166 -23.45 -0.98 11.60
CA GLN A 166 -22.84 -0.88 10.24
C GLN A 166 -22.41 -2.20 9.57
N LYS A 167 -22.90 -3.36 10.05
CA LYS A 167 -22.58 -4.67 9.44
C LYS A 167 -23.09 -4.80 8.00
N GLU A 168 -24.26 -4.26 7.68
CA GLU A 168 -24.88 -4.43 6.35
C GLU A 168 -24.06 -3.81 5.22
N LYS A 169 -23.34 -2.71 5.47
CA LYS A 169 -22.55 -1.99 4.47
C LYS A 169 -21.25 -2.67 4.06
N ARG A 170 -20.82 -3.71 4.80
CA ARG A 170 -19.62 -4.52 4.51
C ARG A 170 -19.92 -5.70 3.60
N LYS A 171 -21.20 -6.07 3.47
CA LYS A 171 -21.62 -7.28 2.80
C LYS A 171 -21.21 -7.25 1.32
N GLY A 172 -20.54 -8.33 0.88
CA GLY A 172 -20.12 -8.51 -0.51
C GLY A 172 -18.80 -7.85 -0.91
N ARG A 173 -18.09 -7.15 -0.02
CA ARG A 173 -16.75 -6.60 -0.32
C ARG A 173 -15.73 -7.68 -0.65
N GLU A 174 -15.62 -8.68 0.22
CA GLU A 174 -14.71 -9.81 0.02
C GLU A 174 -15.06 -10.62 -1.23
N GLU A 175 -16.36 -10.86 -1.47
CA GLU A 175 -16.83 -11.54 -2.68
C GLU A 175 -16.49 -10.75 -3.96
N LYS A 176 -16.66 -9.42 -3.94
CA LYS A 176 -16.29 -8.55 -5.07
C LYS A 176 -14.79 -8.61 -5.32
N ILE A 177 -13.96 -8.54 -4.28
CA ILE A 177 -12.49 -8.62 -4.41
C ILE A 177 -12.08 -9.99 -4.94
N ALA A 178 -12.64 -11.07 -4.39
CA ALA A 178 -12.34 -12.44 -4.83
C ALA A 178 -12.79 -12.68 -6.28
N ARG A 179 -13.92 -12.12 -6.70
CA ARG A 179 -14.36 -12.15 -8.10
C ARG A 179 -13.39 -11.38 -8.99
N LEU A 180 -13.10 -10.12 -8.64
CA LEU A 180 -12.21 -9.27 -9.45
C LEU A 180 -10.80 -9.87 -9.56
N ARG A 181 -10.29 -10.47 -8.49
CA ARG A 181 -9.00 -11.18 -8.49
C ARG A 181 -8.99 -12.35 -9.47
N ARG A 182 -10.08 -13.11 -9.59
CA ARG A 182 -10.21 -14.22 -10.55
C ARG A 182 -10.32 -13.71 -11.99
N GLU A 183 -11.02 -12.61 -12.21
CA GLU A 183 -11.26 -12.04 -13.55
C GLU A 183 -10.03 -11.32 -14.10
N VAL A 184 -9.34 -10.55 -13.27
CA VAL A 184 -8.26 -9.63 -13.68
C VAL A 184 -6.88 -10.21 -13.37
N GLY A 185 -6.73 -10.91 -12.25
CA GLY A 185 -5.44 -11.39 -11.78
C GLY A 185 -4.55 -10.30 -11.18
N MET A 186 -3.51 -10.74 -10.47
CA MET A 186 -2.51 -9.86 -9.86
C MET A 186 -1.37 -9.49 -10.82
N TYR A 187 -1.11 -10.36 -11.79
CA TYR A 187 0.08 -10.35 -12.63
C TYR A 187 -0.31 -10.38 -14.10
N ILE A 188 0.47 -9.70 -14.92
CA ILE A 188 0.40 -9.73 -16.37
C ILE A 188 1.14 -10.97 -16.86
N GLU A 189 0.52 -11.75 -17.75
CA GLU A 189 1.12 -12.97 -18.33
C GLU A 189 1.69 -13.93 -17.25
N PRO A 190 0.88 -14.32 -16.23
CA PRO A 190 1.34 -15.12 -15.10
C PRO A 190 1.92 -16.47 -15.52
N GLU A 191 1.50 -17.03 -16.66
CA GLU A 191 2.06 -18.26 -17.23
C GLU A 191 3.56 -18.16 -17.52
N LYS A 192 4.10 -16.96 -17.78
CA LYS A 192 5.53 -16.76 -18.03
C LYS A 192 6.39 -16.97 -16.80
N THR A 193 5.81 -16.97 -15.60
CA THR A 193 6.51 -17.28 -14.35
C THR A 193 6.98 -18.74 -14.28
N ARG A 194 6.40 -19.63 -15.10
CA ARG A 194 6.76 -21.05 -15.22
C ARG A 194 7.31 -21.41 -16.60
N SER A 195 7.74 -20.41 -17.37
CA SER A 195 8.25 -20.64 -18.73
C SER A 195 9.64 -21.31 -18.69
N ASP A 196 9.86 -22.28 -19.57
CA ASP A 196 11.17 -22.92 -19.81
C ASP A 196 11.85 -22.40 -21.10
N SER A 197 11.41 -21.23 -21.61
CA SER A 197 11.96 -20.69 -22.86
C SER A 197 13.41 -20.22 -22.72
N VAL A 198 14.16 -20.29 -23.82
CA VAL A 198 15.50 -19.69 -23.96
C VAL A 198 15.43 -18.57 -25.00
N PRO A 199 15.88 -17.33 -24.69
CA PRO A 199 16.43 -16.87 -23.41
C PRO A 199 15.39 -16.83 -22.27
N VAL A 200 15.88 -16.93 -21.03
CA VAL A 200 15.05 -16.99 -19.80
C VAL A 200 14.11 -15.80 -19.73
N LYS A 201 12.84 -16.05 -19.40
CA LYS A 201 11.87 -14.98 -19.15
C LYS A 201 12.17 -14.28 -17.82
N PRO A 202 12.17 -12.95 -17.77
CA PRO A 202 12.38 -12.23 -16.51
C PRO A 202 11.39 -12.60 -15.40
N GLN A 203 10.14 -12.91 -15.77
CA GLN A 203 9.10 -13.41 -14.86
C GLN A 203 9.52 -14.70 -14.15
N ARG A 204 10.05 -15.66 -14.93
CA ARG A 204 10.57 -16.92 -14.42
C ARG A 204 11.74 -16.67 -13.48
N MET A 205 12.70 -15.84 -13.92
CA MET A 205 13.90 -15.51 -13.15
C MET A 205 13.57 -14.96 -11.76
N VAL A 206 12.67 -13.97 -11.65
CA VAL A 206 12.35 -13.37 -10.35
C VAL A 206 11.52 -14.29 -9.45
N LYS A 207 10.71 -15.19 -10.01
CA LYS A 207 9.99 -16.20 -9.23
C LYS A 207 10.91 -17.29 -8.69
N GLU A 208 11.85 -17.77 -9.49
CA GLU A 208 12.88 -18.71 -9.01
C GLU A 208 13.75 -18.06 -7.91
N LEU A 209 14.08 -16.78 -8.07
CA LEU A 209 14.79 -16.03 -7.02
C LEU A 209 13.96 -15.94 -5.74
N GLU A 210 12.68 -15.59 -5.83
CA GLU A 210 11.76 -15.55 -4.67
C GLU A 210 11.70 -16.90 -3.94
N GLU A 211 11.58 -18.00 -4.67
CA GLU A 211 11.52 -19.36 -4.10
C GLU A 211 12.84 -19.80 -3.45
N ALA A 212 13.98 -19.33 -3.97
CA ALA A 212 15.30 -19.63 -3.43
C ALA A 212 15.68 -18.77 -2.21
N LEU A 213 15.03 -17.62 -2.02
CA LEU A 213 15.34 -16.71 -0.92
C LEU A 213 14.76 -17.21 0.42
N PRO A 214 15.48 -17.01 1.55
CA PRO A 214 14.90 -17.17 2.88
C PRO A 214 13.65 -16.30 3.08
N LYS A 215 12.71 -16.75 3.92
CA LYS A 215 11.46 -16.03 4.20
C LYS A 215 11.68 -14.66 4.86
N ASP A 216 12.82 -14.48 5.51
CA ASP A 216 13.27 -13.27 6.19
C ASP A 216 14.29 -12.47 5.37
N ALA A 217 14.47 -12.81 4.08
CA ALA A 217 15.36 -12.07 3.21
C ALA A 217 14.93 -10.61 3.03
N ILE A 218 15.90 -9.71 3.07
CA ILE A 218 15.73 -8.30 2.69
C ILE A 218 16.31 -8.13 1.29
N LEU A 219 15.45 -7.80 0.33
CA LEU A 219 15.83 -7.60 -1.06
C LEU A 219 16.14 -6.13 -1.32
N PHE A 220 17.40 -5.85 -1.67
CA PHE A 220 17.84 -4.57 -2.20
C PHE A 220 17.79 -4.64 -3.72
N VAL A 221 16.96 -3.78 -4.34
CA VAL A 221 16.75 -3.78 -5.79
C VAL A 221 17.27 -2.49 -6.38
N ASP A 222 18.09 -2.61 -7.43
CA ASP A 222 18.64 -1.47 -8.14
C ASP A 222 17.61 -0.88 -9.13
N THR A 223 18.01 0.14 -9.87
CA THR A 223 17.16 0.78 -10.88
C THR A 223 17.41 0.17 -12.26
N GLY A 224 16.33 -0.25 -12.91
CA GLY A 224 16.29 -0.77 -14.28
C GLY A 224 15.03 -1.59 -14.50
N ASN A 225 14.89 -2.30 -15.62
CA ASN A 225 13.70 -3.14 -15.87
C ASN A 225 13.46 -4.20 -14.78
N HIS A 226 14.53 -4.61 -14.08
CA HIS A 226 14.46 -5.59 -13.00
C HIS A 226 13.67 -5.10 -11.78
N ILE A 227 13.63 -3.79 -11.51
CA ILE A 227 12.76 -3.26 -10.44
C ILE A 227 11.29 -3.51 -10.77
N CYS A 228 10.91 -3.37 -12.03
CA CYS A 228 9.55 -3.63 -12.48
C CYS A 228 9.19 -5.10 -12.33
N TRP A 229 10.12 -6.02 -12.62
CA TRP A 229 9.88 -7.43 -12.42
C TRP A 229 9.76 -7.79 -10.94
N ALA A 230 10.59 -7.21 -10.09
CA ALA A 230 10.52 -7.41 -8.64
C ALA A 230 9.23 -6.83 -8.04
N ILE A 231 8.84 -5.61 -8.43
CA ILE A 231 7.58 -4.99 -7.99
C ILE A 231 6.39 -5.85 -8.42
N HIS A 232 6.38 -6.27 -9.68
CA HIS A 232 5.21 -6.87 -10.29
C HIS A 232 5.04 -8.34 -9.91
N TYR A 233 6.09 -9.15 -9.94
CA TYR A 233 5.96 -10.61 -9.83
C TYR A 233 6.41 -11.18 -8.49
N MET A 234 7.28 -10.51 -7.73
CA MET A 234 7.72 -11.02 -6.43
C MET A 234 6.71 -10.71 -5.34
N GLU A 235 6.43 -11.67 -4.47
CA GLU A 235 5.52 -11.50 -3.33
C GLU A 235 6.29 -11.12 -2.06
N PHE A 236 5.87 -10.04 -1.38
CA PHE A 236 6.42 -9.66 -0.08
C PHE A 236 5.33 -9.62 0.99
N ARG A 237 5.73 -10.04 2.20
CA ARG A 237 4.83 -10.19 3.35
C ARG A 237 5.25 -9.35 4.57
N ARG A 238 6.32 -8.56 4.42
CA ARG A 238 6.88 -7.73 5.50
C ARG A 238 7.22 -6.34 4.97
N PRO A 239 7.02 -5.29 5.78
CA PRO A 239 7.24 -3.90 5.38
C PRO A 239 8.71 -3.53 5.12
N ASP A 240 9.66 -4.33 5.63
CA ASP A 240 11.10 -4.08 5.59
C ASP A 240 11.84 -4.97 4.58
N ALA A 241 11.14 -5.85 3.87
CA ALA A 241 11.75 -6.86 3.02
C ALA A 241 12.08 -6.39 1.59
N PHE A 242 11.56 -5.24 1.15
CA PHE A 242 11.80 -4.71 -0.19
C PHE A 242 12.31 -3.27 -0.13
N ILE A 243 13.56 -3.06 -0.53
CA ILE A 243 14.24 -1.76 -0.43
C ILE A 243 14.81 -1.37 -1.79
N SER A 244 14.49 -0.16 -2.23
CA SER A 244 15.07 0.44 -3.44
C SER A 244 15.09 1.97 -3.31
N ALA A 245 15.79 2.64 -4.22
CA ALA A 245 15.98 4.10 -4.25
C ALA A 245 14.75 4.87 -4.76
N PHE A 246 13.56 4.55 -4.25
CA PHE A 246 12.32 5.24 -4.60
C PHE A 246 12.36 6.71 -4.14
N GLY A 247 12.61 7.59 -5.12
CA GLY A 247 12.77 9.03 -4.98
C GLY A 247 13.53 9.59 -6.18
N MET A 248 14.74 9.09 -6.40
CA MET A 248 15.57 9.46 -7.56
C MET A 248 15.81 8.31 -8.54
N LEU A 249 15.53 7.06 -8.14
CA LEU A 249 15.77 5.87 -8.96
C LEU A 249 17.21 5.85 -9.51
N THR A 250 18.19 6.06 -8.64
CA THR A 250 19.60 6.08 -9.02
C THR A 250 20.12 4.66 -9.27
N MET A 251 20.88 4.49 -10.36
CA MET A 251 21.55 3.22 -10.66
C MET A 251 22.79 3.05 -9.77
N GLY A 252 23.07 1.81 -9.36
CA GLY A 252 24.18 1.47 -8.48
C GLY A 252 23.85 1.61 -6.99
N TYR A 253 22.60 1.91 -6.64
CA TYR A 253 22.18 2.02 -5.24
C TYR A 253 22.29 0.69 -4.50
N ALA A 254 21.83 -0.41 -5.11
CA ALA A 254 21.63 -1.65 -4.39
C ALA A 254 22.95 -2.30 -3.96
N SER A 255 24.01 -2.15 -4.77
CA SER A 255 25.34 -2.70 -4.48
C SER A 255 25.96 -2.12 -3.21
N ALA A 256 25.75 -0.83 -2.94
CA ALA A 256 26.19 -0.19 -1.70
C ALA A 256 25.17 -0.40 -0.56
N ALA A 257 23.88 -0.29 -0.86
CA ALA A 257 22.82 -0.37 0.14
C ALA A 257 22.77 -1.74 0.84
N VAL A 258 23.04 -2.84 0.13
CA VAL A 258 23.05 -4.19 0.71
C VAL A 258 24.12 -4.36 1.79
N VAL A 259 25.27 -3.67 1.68
CA VAL A 259 26.33 -3.71 2.71
C VAL A 259 25.83 -3.05 4.00
N GLY A 260 25.26 -1.85 3.89
CA GLY A 260 24.67 -1.15 5.04
C GLY A 260 23.49 -1.90 5.64
N GLY A 261 22.63 -2.47 4.78
CA GLY A 261 21.51 -3.32 5.19
C GLY A 261 21.95 -4.53 5.99
N LYS A 262 22.99 -5.24 5.54
CA LYS A 262 23.51 -6.41 6.25
C LYS A 262 24.10 -6.06 7.61
N LEU A 263 24.77 -4.90 7.73
CA LEU A 263 25.28 -4.41 9.01
C LEU A 263 24.15 -4.04 9.98
N ALA A 264 23.02 -3.54 9.48
CA ALA A 264 21.88 -3.16 10.31
C ALA A 264 20.98 -4.34 10.72
N ALA A 265 20.92 -5.39 9.89
CA ALA A 265 20.08 -6.57 10.11
C ALA A 265 20.74 -7.67 10.97
N GLY A 266 21.96 -7.43 11.46
CA GLY A 266 22.75 -8.36 12.28
C GLY A 266 22.56 -8.17 13.78
#